data_AF-A0AAW1SMQ7-F1
#
_entry.id   AF-A0AAW1SMQ7-F1
#
_cell.length_a   1.000
_cell.length_b   1.000
_cell.length_c   1.000
_cell.angle_alpha   90.00
_cell.angle_beta   90.00
_cell.angle_gamma   90.00
#
_symmetry.space_group_name_H-M   'P 1'
#
loop_
_entity.id
_entity.type
_entity.pdbx_description
1 polymer ?
#
loop_
_entity_poly.entity_id
_entity_poly.type
_entity_poly.pdbx_seq_one_letter_code
_entity_poly.pdbx_strand_id
1 'polypeptide(L)'
;MESSLVFGNKDKSLGLAFKERLRESENEVELKVAGLLNTKTGRLDGFGSLRKFVFLGGQLPGRNPYLRPAVEKRRTRFELGVSYDLKSEVSIARLGARKNFQLGDRKGHWLKLRADADYDIQRQKPYARGRVELTKDIFDFSTTQDLRVRAGCDALVSQAGNETILQLRPYGQIRENNWTLNTDFKGFYGVRYDL
;
A
#
# COMPACT_ATOMS: atom_id res chain seq x y z
N MET A 1 0.97 10.35 -15.52
CA MET A 1 2.20 9.60 -15.15
C MET A 1 2.92 10.24 -13.96
N GLU A 2 3.30 9.44 -12.96
CA GLU A 2 4.15 9.82 -11.82
C GLU A 2 5.54 9.16 -11.98
N SER A 3 6.61 9.92 -11.75
CA SER A 3 8.00 9.44 -11.84
C SER A 3 8.74 9.69 -10.52
N SER A 4 9.71 8.83 -10.19
CA SER A 4 10.50 8.98 -8.97
C SER A 4 11.87 8.30 -9.10
N LEU A 5 12.88 8.87 -8.44
CA LEU A 5 14.16 8.22 -8.22
C LEU A 5 14.09 7.34 -6.97
N VAL A 6 14.63 6.13 -7.04
CA VAL A 6 14.64 5.18 -5.93
C VAL A 6 16.07 4.70 -5.70
N PHE A 7 16.49 4.70 -4.44
CA PHE A 7 17.75 4.11 -4.01
C PHE A 7 17.51 3.21 -2.80
N GLY A 8 18.11 2.03 -2.80
CA GLY A 8 17.99 1.05 -1.72
C GLY A 8 19.36 0.54 -1.28
N ASN A 9 19.51 0.28 0.01
CA ASN A 9 20.79 -0.16 0.58
C ASN A 9 21.21 -1.58 0.17
N LYS A 10 20.25 -2.43 -0.23
CA LYS A 10 20.51 -3.79 -0.73
C LYS A 10 21.05 -3.79 -2.16
N ASP A 11 20.37 -3.09 -3.05
CA ASP A 11 20.74 -3.06 -4.47
C ASP A 11 21.92 -2.11 -4.74
N LYS A 12 22.14 -1.13 -3.85
CA LYS A 12 23.17 -0.08 -3.97
C LYS A 12 23.21 0.55 -5.37
N SER A 13 22.05 0.63 -6.01
CA SER A 13 21.87 1.18 -7.35
C SER A 13 20.71 2.16 -7.34
N LEU A 14 20.83 3.21 -8.14
CA LEU A 14 19.73 4.12 -8.42
C LEU A 14 18.77 3.43 -9.41
N GLY A 15 17.48 3.73 -9.28
CA GLY A 15 16.47 3.28 -10.20
C GLY A 15 15.47 4.39 -10.52
N LEU A 16 15.00 4.41 -11.76
CA LEU A 16 13.93 5.28 -12.22
C LEU A 16 12.62 4.51 -12.11
N ALA A 17 11.80 4.85 -11.13
CA ALA A 17 10.49 4.27 -10.94
C ALA A 17 9.42 5.13 -11.62
N PHE A 18 8.53 4.51 -12.38
CA PHE A 18 7.37 5.16 -12.97
C PHE A 18 6.10 4.46 -12.53
N LYS A 19 5.01 5.22 -12.48
CA LYS A 19 3.68 4.70 -12.13
C LYS A 19 2.61 5.53 -12.83
N GLU A 20 1.71 4.84 -13.50
CA GLU A 20 0.51 5.41 -14.09
C GLU A 20 -0.72 4.72 -13.51
N ARG A 21 -1.76 5.50 -13.24
CA ARG A 21 -3.06 5.00 -12.85
C ARG A 21 -4.10 5.64 -13.73
N LEU A 22 -4.78 4.83 -14.51
CA LEU A 22 -5.94 5.21 -15.29
C LEU A 22 -7.15 4.73 -14.50
N ARG A 23 -8.02 5.67 -14.13
CA ARG A 23 -9.26 5.39 -13.39
C ARG A 23 -10.43 5.79 -14.24
N GLU A 24 -11.35 4.86 -14.41
CA GLU A 24 -12.67 5.14 -14.93
C GLU A 24 -13.61 5.36 -13.74
N SER A 25 -14.13 6.58 -13.61
CA SER A 25 -14.92 6.99 -12.43
C SER A 25 -16.30 6.34 -12.36
N GLU A 26 -16.91 6.00 -13.50
CA GLU A 26 -18.27 5.47 -13.54
C GLU A 26 -18.34 4.01 -13.08
N ASN A 27 -17.40 3.18 -13.53
CA ASN A 27 -17.35 1.76 -13.20
C ASN A 27 -16.44 1.43 -12.02
N GLU A 28 -15.78 2.45 -11.44
CA GLU A 28 -14.82 2.32 -10.34
C GLU A 28 -13.71 1.29 -10.66
N VAL A 29 -13.25 1.32 -11.92
CA VAL A 29 -12.17 0.47 -12.43
C VAL A 29 -10.87 1.26 -12.47
N GLU A 30 -9.78 0.63 -12.04
CA GLU A 30 -8.42 1.18 -12.12
C GLU A 30 -7.50 0.21 -12.86
N LEU A 31 -6.92 0.70 -13.95
CA LEU A 31 -5.72 0.13 -14.55
C LEU A 31 -4.51 0.85 -13.96
N LYS A 32 -3.60 0.09 -13.38
CA LYS A 32 -2.33 0.59 -12.86
C LYS A 32 -1.19 -0.10 -13.59
N VAL A 33 -0.28 0.71 -14.13
CA VAL A 33 0.99 0.26 -14.70
C VAL A 33 2.10 0.90 -13.90
N ALA A 34 3.11 0.13 -13.51
CA ALA A 34 4.27 0.64 -12.80
C ALA A 34 5.51 -0.15 -13.18
N GLY A 35 6.68 0.47 -13.02
CA GLY A 35 7.94 -0.22 -13.23
C GLY A 35 9.10 0.49 -12.57
N LEU A 36 10.25 -0.17 -12.61
CA LEU A 36 11.53 0.30 -12.11
C LEU A 36 12.60 -0.05 -13.15
N LEU A 37 13.22 0.99 -13.71
CA LEU A 37 14.39 0.86 -14.55
C LEU A 37 15.64 0.98 -13.68
N ASN A 38 16.44 -0.07 -13.60
CA ASN A 38 17.73 -0.04 -12.92
C ASN A 38 18.75 0.73 -13.78
N THR A 39 19.32 1.81 -13.25
CA THR A 39 20.22 2.67 -14.04
C THR A 39 21.61 2.06 -14.24
N LYS A 40 21.98 1.05 -13.45
CA LYS A 40 23.28 0.36 -13.56
C LYS A 40 23.24 -0.79 -14.56
N THR A 41 22.16 -1.58 -14.57
CA THR A 41 22.05 -2.77 -15.42
C THR A 41 21.18 -2.56 -16.65
N GLY A 42 20.41 -1.48 -16.73
CA GLY A 42 19.42 -1.25 -17.79
C GLY A 42 18.19 -2.16 -17.69
N ARG A 43 18.11 -3.02 -16.66
CA ARG A 43 16.98 -3.93 -16.47
C ARG A 43 15.72 -3.16 -16.10
N LEU A 44 14.63 -3.44 -16.81
CA LEU A 44 13.30 -2.93 -16.52
C LEU A 44 12.48 -4.03 -15.81
N ASP A 45 12.11 -3.79 -14.56
CA ASP A 45 11.12 -4.59 -13.85
C ASP A 45 9.76 -3.88 -13.92
N GLY A 46 8.71 -4.58 -14.35
CA GLY A 46 7.39 -3.97 -14.57
C GLY A 46 6.25 -4.75 -13.91
N PHE A 47 5.14 -4.06 -13.67
CA PHE A 47 3.93 -4.60 -13.06
C PHE A 47 2.70 -3.91 -13.66
N GLY A 48 1.69 -4.71 -14.01
CA GLY A 48 0.37 -4.26 -14.43
C GLY A 48 -0.71 -4.79 -13.50
N SER A 49 -1.74 -4.02 -13.20
CA SER A 49 -2.92 -4.52 -12.49
C SER A 49 -4.20 -3.84 -12.93
N LEU A 50 -5.25 -4.64 -13.09
CA LEU A 50 -6.62 -4.18 -13.31
C LEU A 50 -7.45 -4.51 -12.08
N ARG A 51 -8.11 -3.51 -11.50
CA ARG A 51 -8.91 -3.66 -10.28
C ARG A 51 -10.25 -2.97 -10.44
N LYS A 52 -11.31 -3.63 -9.97
CA LYS A 52 -12.64 -3.04 -9.77
C LYS A 52 -12.84 -2.79 -8.28
N PHE A 53 -13.34 -1.61 -7.94
CA PHE A 53 -13.65 -1.23 -6.58
C PHE A 53 -15.15 -1.21 -6.33
N VAL A 54 -15.54 -1.62 -5.13
CA VAL A 54 -16.89 -1.47 -4.62
C VAL A 54 -16.80 -0.75 -3.28
N PHE A 55 -17.57 0.32 -3.13
CA PHE A 55 -17.62 1.11 -1.92
C PHE A 55 -18.91 0.82 -1.17
N LEU A 56 -18.81 0.17 -0.02
CA LEU A 56 -19.95 0.04 0.89
C LEU A 56 -19.91 1.19 1.89
N GLY A 57 -21.01 1.94 1.93
CA GLY A 57 -21.26 3.03 2.87
C GLY A 57 -22.65 2.89 3.47
N GLY A 58 -22.74 2.17 4.58
CA GLY A 58 -23.89 2.24 5.50
C GLY A 58 -23.52 3.13 6.68
N GLN A 59 -24.47 3.96 7.15
CA GLN A 59 -24.39 4.53 8.49
C GLN A 59 -24.38 3.37 9.49
N LEU A 60 -23.24 3.09 10.13
CA LEU A 60 -23.25 2.23 11.30
C LEU A 60 -23.88 3.04 12.44
N PRO A 61 -24.95 2.54 13.11
CA PRO A 61 -25.52 3.22 14.27
C PRO A 61 -24.44 3.34 15.34
N GLY A 62 -24.06 4.56 15.67
CA GLY A 62 -23.07 4.86 16.70
C GLY A 62 -23.63 4.49 18.08
N ARG A 63 -23.25 3.32 18.59
CA ARG A 63 -23.56 2.89 19.96
C ARG A 63 -22.38 3.08 20.92
N ASN A 64 -21.54 4.10 20.70
CA ASN A 64 -20.52 4.47 21.69
C ASN A 64 -20.47 6.00 21.90
N PRO A 65 -21.00 6.50 23.04
CA PRO A 65 -21.11 7.93 23.32
C PRO A 65 -19.76 8.63 23.59
N TYR A 66 -18.66 7.88 23.73
CA TYR A 66 -17.30 8.45 23.88
C TYR A 66 -16.56 8.67 22.55
N LEU A 67 -17.15 8.28 21.42
CA LEU A 67 -16.61 8.52 20.08
C LEU A 67 -17.62 9.35 19.28
N ARG A 68 -17.59 10.69 19.43
CA ARG A 68 -18.44 11.56 18.63
C ARG A 68 -18.09 11.38 17.13
N PRO A 69 -19.10 11.20 16.26
CA PRO A 69 -18.86 10.89 14.86
C PRO A 69 -18.53 12.17 14.11
N ALA A 70 -17.24 12.48 13.93
CA ALA A 70 -16.84 13.32 12.82
C ALA A 70 -17.19 12.55 11.53
N VAL A 71 -18.16 13.09 10.79
CA VAL A 71 -18.76 12.51 9.58
C VAL A 71 -17.73 12.57 8.45
N GLU A 72 -16.81 11.63 8.41
CA GLU A 72 -16.10 11.27 7.20
C GLU A 72 -16.72 10.00 6.63
N LYS A 73 -16.99 10.01 5.32
CA LYS A 73 -17.50 8.86 4.55
C LYS A 73 -16.69 7.60 4.89
N ARG A 74 -17.19 6.81 5.84
CA ARG A 74 -16.64 5.50 6.25
C ARG A 74 -16.86 4.50 5.11
N ARG A 75 -16.12 4.66 4.03
CA ARG A 75 -16.20 3.79 2.87
C ARG A 75 -15.33 2.57 3.13
N THR A 76 -15.98 1.47 3.52
CA THR A 76 -15.36 0.16 3.37
C THR A 76 -15.17 -0.07 1.88
N ARG A 77 -13.93 -0.28 1.47
CA ARG A 77 -13.58 -0.51 0.07
C ARG A 77 -13.32 -1.99 -0.12
N PHE A 78 -14.06 -2.62 -1.01
CA PHE A 78 -13.74 -3.93 -1.54
C PHE A 78 -13.04 -3.76 -2.88
N GLU A 79 -12.06 -4.59 -3.15
CA GLU A 79 -11.33 -4.63 -4.41
C GLU A 79 -11.33 -6.06 -4.95
N LEU A 80 -11.63 -6.20 -6.24
CA LEU A 80 -11.40 -7.43 -7.00
C LEU A 80 -10.49 -7.08 -8.15
N GLY A 81 -9.44 -7.85 -8.41
CA GLY A 81 -8.60 -7.57 -9.56
C GLY A 81 -7.58 -8.63 -9.90
N VAL A 82 -6.92 -8.43 -11.03
CA VAL A 82 -5.85 -9.27 -11.53
C VAL A 82 -4.61 -8.42 -11.70
N SER A 83 -3.46 -8.98 -11.35
CA SER A 83 -2.16 -8.34 -11.48
C SER A 83 -1.19 -9.26 -12.20
N TYR A 84 -0.29 -8.69 -12.98
CA TYR A 84 0.79 -9.39 -13.65
C TYR A 84 2.12 -8.72 -13.31
N ASP A 85 3.09 -9.51 -12.86
CA ASP A 85 4.45 -9.06 -12.58
C ASP A 85 5.37 -9.56 -13.70
N LEU A 86 5.99 -8.64 -14.45
CA LEU A 86 6.91 -8.98 -15.54
C LEU A 86 8.19 -9.66 -15.03
N LYS A 87 8.61 -9.37 -13.79
CA LYS A 87 9.85 -9.93 -13.24
C LYS A 87 9.73 -11.41 -12.91
N SER A 88 8.60 -11.75 -12.30
CA SER A 88 8.31 -13.10 -11.81
C SER A 88 7.52 -13.91 -12.83
N GLU A 89 7.01 -13.24 -13.87
CA GLU A 89 6.05 -13.75 -14.86
C GLU A 89 4.76 -14.30 -14.24
N VAL A 90 4.41 -13.88 -13.02
CA VAL A 90 3.28 -14.42 -12.27
C VAL A 90 2.03 -13.56 -12.42
N SER A 91 0.91 -14.23 -12.70
CA SER A 91 -0.44 -13.66 -12.64
C SER A 91 -1.10 -13.93 -11.29
N ILE A 92 -1.56 -12.87 -10.63
CA ILE A 92 -2.17 -12.91 -9.30
C ILE A 92 -3.61 -12.39 -9.40
N ALA A 93 -4.58 -13.21 -9.01
CA ALA A 93 -5.93 -12.74 -8.70
C ALA A 93 -5.97 -12.25 -7.25
N ARG A 94 -6.65 -11.13 -6.99
CA ARG A 94 -6.76 -10.50 -5.68
C ARG A 94 -8.21 -10.18 -5.35
N LEU A 95 -8.61 -10.55 -4.14
CA LEU A 95 -9.80 -10.05 -3.47
C LEU A 95 -9.34 -9.33 -2.19
N GLY A 96 -9.65 -8.04 -2.04
CA GLY A 96 -9.19 -7.26 -0.90
C GLY A 96 -10.30 -6.44 -0.26
N ALA A 97 -10.15 -6.15 1.02
CA ALA A 97 -10.96 -5.25 1.78
C ALA A 97 -10.08 -4.25 2.51
N ARG A 98 -10.47 -2.98 2.47
CA ARG A 98 -9.76 -1.89 3.14
C ARG A 98 -10.73 -1.03 3.91
N LYS A 99 -10.32 -0.69 5.15
CA LYS A 99 -11.03 0.23 6.02
C LYS A 99 -10.06 1.20 6.67
N ASN A 100 -10.40 2.48 6.62
CA ASN A 100 -9.62 3.53 7.27
C ASN A 100 -10.45 4.09 8.44
N PHE A 101 -9.81 4.34 9.56
CA PHE A 101 -10.36 4.95 10.75
C PHE A 101 -9.54 6.19 11.09
N GLN A 102 -10.21 7.28 11.43
CA GLN A 102 -9.58 8.41 12.06
C GLN A 102 -9.46 8.13 13.56
N LEU A 103 -8.28 8.35 14.14
CA LEU A 103 -8.04 8.11 15.56
C LEU A 103 -8.11 9.42 16.33
N GLY A 104 -9.11 9.54 17.21
CA GLY A 104 -9.29 10.67 18.11
C GLY A 104 -9.82 11.95 17.44
N ASP A 105 -9.89 13.02 18.23
CA ASP A 105 -10.46 14.31 17.82
C ASP A 105 -9.45 15.23 17.11
N ARG A 106 -8.15 14.83 17.08
CA ARG A 106 -7.08 15.60 16.45
C ARG A 106 -6.93 15.22 14.97
N LYS A 107 -6.83 16.23 14.10
CA LYS A 107 -6.54 16.03 12.66
C LYS A 107 -5.17 15.36 12.49
N GLY A 108 -5.05 14.48 11.49
CA GLY A 108 -3.77 13.88 11.08
C GLY A 108 -3.47 12.49 11.62
N HIS A 109 -4.31 11.92 12.49
CA HIS A 109 -4.10 10.55 13.01
C HIS A 109 -5.02 9.54 12.31
N TRP A 110 -4.42 8.56 11.63
CA TRP A 110 -5.15 7.57 10.84
C TRP A 110 -4.70 6.14 11.14
N LEU A 111 -5.66 5.25 11.33
CA LEU A 111 -5.47 3.81 11.33
C LEU A 111 -6.03 3.23 10.04
N LYS A 112 -5.23 2.50 9.28
CA LYS A 112 -5.65 1.81 8.06
C LYS A 112 -5.52 0.32 8.28
N LEU A 113 -6.62 -0.38 8.08
CA LEU A 113 -6.68 -1.84 8.07
C LEU A 113 -6.91 -2.29 6.63
N ARG A 114 -6.14 -3.27 6.20
CA ARG A 114 -6.28 -3.94 4.90
C ARG A 114 -6.15 -5.44 5.09
N ALA A 115 -7.02 -6.18 4.42
CA ALA A 115 -6.96 -7.62 4.32
C ALA A 115 -7.14 -7.99 2.86
N ASP A 116 -6.19 -8.73 2.30
CA ASP A 116 -6.20 -9.21 0.92
C ASP A 116 -6.10 -10.74 0.93
N ALA A 117 -6.91 -11.40 0.11
CA ALA A 117 -6.78 -12.79 -0.27
C ALA A 117 -6.31 -12.83 -1.72
N ASP A 118 -5.10 -13.33 -1.92
CA ASP A 118 -4.44 -13.39 -3.22
C ASP A 118 -4.34 -14.85 -3.65
N TYR A 119 -4.53 -15.10 -4.94
CA TYR A 119 -4.41 -16.41 -5.55
C TYR A 119 -3.44 -16.35 -6.74
N ASP A 120 -2.35 -17.09 -6.64
CA ASP A 120 -1.41 -17.28 -7.74
C ASP A 120 -2.03 -18.24 -8.76
N ILE A 121 -2.35 -17.73 -9.95
CA ILE A 121 -3.05 -18.48 -10.99
C ILE A 121 -2.14 -19.59 -11.56
N GLN A 122 -0.84 -19.32 -11.70
CA GLN A 122 0.08 -20.26 -12.33
C GLN A 122 0.49 -21.37 -11.37
N ARG A 123 0.75 -21.01 -10.10
CA ARG A 123 1.20 -21.98 -9.09
C ARG A 123 0.04 -22.64 -8.35
N GLN A 124 -1.19 -22.19 -8.61
CA GLN A 124 -2.42 -22.62 -7.94
C GLN A 124 -2.33 -22.54 -6.41
N LYS A 125 -1.63 -21.51 -5.90
CA LYS A 125 -1.36 -21.34 -4.47
C LYS A 125 -2.12 -20.15 -3.90
N PRO A 126 -3.01 -20.36 -2.91
CA PRO A 126 -3.62 -19.27 -2.18
C PRO A 126 -2.66 -18.72 -1.13
N TYR A 127 -2.73 -17.41 -0.89
CA TYR A 127 -2.11 -16.78 0.28
C TYR A 127 -2.94 -15.59 0.75
N ALA A 128 -3.00 -15.40 2.05
CA ALA A 128 -3.68 -14.27 2.66
C ALA A 128 -2.66 -13.24 3.15
N ARG A 129 -3.02 -11.96 3.04
CA ARG A 129 -2.20 -10.83 3.45
C ARG A 129 -3.02 -9.91 4.34
N GLY A 130 -2.59 -9.72 5.57
CA GLY A 130 -3.08 -8.69 6.45
C GLY A 130 -2.12 -7.50 6.46
N ARG A 131 -2.65 -6.29 6.59
CA ARG A 131 -1.84 -5.09 6.80
C ARG A 131 -2.55 -4.16 7.77
N VAL A 132 -1.79 -3.71 8.76
CA VAL A 132 -2.20 -2.66 9.70
C VAL A 132 -1.20 -1.52 9.58
N GLU A 133 -1.69 -0.31 9.34
CA GLU A 133 -0.86 0.90 9.24
C GLU A 133 -1.40 1.99 10.16
N LEU A 134 -0.54 2.54 11.00
CA LEU A 134 -0.76 3.79 11.72
C LEU A 134 -0.05 4.92 10.97
N THR A 135 -0.76 6.00 10.67
CA THR A 135 -0.21 7.21 10.04
C THR A 135 -0.45 8.41 10.95
N LYS A 136 0.58 9.23 11.11
CA LYS A 136 0.51 10.55 11.75
C LYS A 136 1.02 11.60 10.77
N ASP A 137 0.14 12.53 10.43
CA ASP A 137 0.45 13.72 9.65
C ASP A 137 0.72 14.86 10.63
N ILE A 138 1.91 15.44 10.55
CA ILE A 138 2.37 16.59 11.32
C ILE A 138 2.45 17.74 10.34
N PHE A 139 1.50 18.66 10.44
CA PHE A 139 1.45 19.86 9.63
C PHE A 139 2.36 20.94 10.21
N ASP A 140 2.88 21.81 9.35
CA ASP A 140 3.74 22.95 9.73
C ASP A 140 4.96 22.54 10.58
N PHE A 141 5.60 21.42 10.25
CA PHE A 141 6.82 20.98 10.94
C PHE A 141 7.96 22.00 10.76
N SER A 142 7.99 22.62 9.58
CA SER A 142 8.75 23.84 9.26
C SER A 142 7.85 24.77 8.45
N THR A 143 8.22 26.03 8.24
CA THR A 143 7.40 27.11 7.66
C THR A 143 6.71 26.75 6.32
N THR A 144 7.21 25.73 5.62
CA THR A 144 6.66 25.22 4.35
C THR A 144 6.64 23.69 4.24
N GLN A 145 6.77 22.97 5.36
CA GLN A 145 7.01 21.52 5.32
C GLN A 145 6.01 20.73 6.16
N ASP A 146 5.39 19.75 5.50
CA ASP A 146 4.54 18.75 6.14
C ASP A 146 5.31 17.43 6.29
N LEU A 147 5.25 16.86 7.48
CA LEU A 147 5.88 15.60 7.81
C LEU A 147 4.82 14.51 8.01
N ARG A 148 4.93 13.44 7.24
CA ARG A 148 4.10 12.24 7.40
C ARG A 148 4.94 11.10 7.94
N VAL A 149 4.60 10.63 9.13
CA VAL A 149 5.19 9.44 9.74
C VAL A 149 4.21 8.29 9.66
N ARG A 150 4.67 7.13 9.21
CA ARG A 150 3.88 5.90 9.14
C ARG A 150 4.65 4.74 9.74
N ALA A 151 3.96 3.95 10.55
CA ALA A 151 4.43 2.66 11.02
C ALA A 151 3.36 1.61 10.69
N GLY A 152 3.77 0.44 10.25
CA GLY A 152 2.84 -0.63 9.91
C GLY A 152 3.45 -2.01 10.05
N CYS A 153 2.59 -3.01 9.96
CA CYS A 153 3.00 -4.41 9.92
C CYS A 153 2.21 -5.14 8.84
N ASP A 154 2.94 -5.84 7.98
CA ASP A 154 2.38 -6.78 7.01
C ASP A 154 2.40 -8.18 7.62
N ALA A 155 1.26 -8.85 7.65
CA ALA A 155 1.12 -10.25 7.99
C ALA A 155 0.92 -11.04 6.70
N LEU A 156 1.85 -11.93 6.37
CA LEU A 156 1.67 -12.90 5.29
C LEU A 156 1.29 -14.24 5.89
N VAL A 157 0.21 -14.83 5.39
CA VAL A 157 -0.21 -16.19 5.72
C VAL A 157 -0.11 -17.02 4.45
N SER A 158 0.75 -18.02 4.47
CA SER A 158 0.92 -18.98 3.37
C SER A 158 0.82 -20.41 3.89
N GLN A 159 0.26 -21.29 3.08
CA GLN A 159 0.26 -22.72 3.36
C GLN A 159 1.47 -23.38 2.69
N ALA A 160 2.21 -24.17 3.46
CA ALA A 160 3.28 -25.03 2.98
C ALA A 160 3.00 -26.46 3.45
N GLY A 161 2.46 -27.30 2.56
CA GLY A 161 1.94 -28.61 2.97
C GLY A 161 0.75 -28.46 3.92
N ASN A 162 0.80 -29.15 5.07
CA ASN A 162 -0.23 -29.08 6.11
C ASN A 162 0.01 -27.95 7.13
N GLU A 163 1.11 -27.20 7.02
CA GLU A 163 1.47 -26.15 7.97
C GLU A 163 1.07 -24.75 7.47
N THR A 164 0.51 -23.94 8.37
CA THR A 164 0.19 -22.54 8.12
C THR A 164 1.32 -21.68 8.66
N ILE A 165 2.03 -20.99 7.77
CA ILE A 165 3.15 -20.11 8.12
C ILE A 165 2.63 -18.67 8.20
N LEU A 166 2.77 -18.05 9.38
CA LEU A 166 2.51 -16.62 9.59
C LEU A 166 3.83 -15.86 9.66
N GLN A 167 4.03 -14.93 8.73
CA GLN A 167 5.21 -14.05 8.71
C GLN A 167 4.80 -12.59 8.95
N LEU A 168 5.25 -12.03 10.08
CA LEU A 168 5.07 -10.62 10.41
C LEU A 168 6.27 -9.79 9.95
N ARG A 169 6.00 -8.73 9.19
CA ARG A 169 6.99 -7.82 8.60
C ARG A 169 6.65 -6.38 8.98
N PRO A 170 7.22 -5.85 10.07
CA PRO A 170 7.06 -4.46 10.43
C PRO A 170 7.78 -3.57 9.41
N TYR A 171 7.28 -2.35 9.22
CA TYR A 171 7.92 -1.34 8.38
C TYR A 171 7.59 0.07 8.86
N GLY A 172 8.50 0.98 8.55
CA GLY A 172 8.41 2.39 8.83
C GLY A 172 8.54 3.20 7.56
N GLN A 173 7.89 4.35 7.54
CA GLN A 173 8.03 5.33 6.49
C GLN A 173 8.00 6.74 7.08
N ILE A 174 8.95 7.57 6.63
CA ILE A 174 8.97 9.00 6.86
C ILE A 174 8.89 9.65 5.49
N ARG A 175 7.93 10.55 5.29
CA ARG A 175 7.75 11.30 4.06
C ARG A 175 7.70 12.78 4.37
N GLU A 176 8.45 13.54 3.59
CA GLU A 176 8.47 15.00 3.64
C GLU A 176 8.49 15.50 2.19
N ASN A 177 7.56 16.41 1.84
CA ASN A 177 7.42 16.98 0.51
C ASN A 177 7.60 15.94 -0.62
N ASN A 178 8.78 15.95 -1.25
CA ASN A 178 9.13 15.14 -2.41
C ASN A 178 10.02 13.94 -2.10
N TRP A 179 10.42 13.70 -0.85
CA TRP A 179 11.22 12.53 -0.50
C TRP A 179 10.53 11.63 0.52
N THR A 180 10.87 10.34 0.45
CA THR A 180 10.33 9.30 1.33
C THR A 180 11.43 8.33 1.72
N LEU A 181 11.69 8.21 3.02
CA LEU A 181 12.52 7.16 3.59
C LEU A 181 11.63 5.99 4.01
N ASN A 182 11.96 4.78 3.54
CA ASN A 182 11.31 3.53 3.91
C ASN A 182 12.31 2.66 4.68
N THR A 183 11.83 1.92 5.69
CA THR A 183 12.65 0.98 6.48
C THR A 183 11.82 -0.24 6.87
N ASP A 184 12.46 -1.40 7.01
CA ASP A 184 11.86 -2.61 7.58
C ASP A 184 12.23 -2.84 9.07
N PHE A 185 12.96 -1.90 9.67
CA PHE A 185 13.53 -2.00 11.03
C PHE A 185 14.47 -3.20 11.28
N LYS A 186 14.77 -4.00 10.25
CA LYS A 186 15.63 -5.20 10.31
C LYS A 186 16.93 -5.06 9.53
N GLY A 187 17.12 -3.93 8.86
CA GLY A 187 18.37 -3.58 8.17
C GLY A 187 18.18 -3.14 6.73
N PHE A 188 16.96 -3.17 6.18
CA PHE A 188 16.67 -2.53 4.90
C PHE A 188 16.29 -1.06 5.12
N TYR A 189 16.87 -0.18 4.31
CA TYR A 189 16.34 1.16 4.10
C TYR A 189 16.40 1.54 2.62
N GLY A 190 15.47 2.39 2.21
CA GLY A 190 15.44 2.93 0.86
C GLY A 190 14.84 4.32 0.81
N VAL A 191 15.43 5.18 0.00
CA VAL A 191 14.99 6.55 -0.24
C VAL A 191 14.32 6.61 -1.60
N ARG A 192 13.17 7.28 -1.66
CA ARG A 192 12.50 7.66 -2.90
C ARG A 192 12.45 9.18 -2.98
N TYR A 193 12.71 9.74 -4.16
CA TYR A 193 12.50 11.14 -4.49
C TYR A 193 11.50 11.24 -5.64
N ASP A 194 10.35 11.85 -5.40
CA ASP A 194 9.31 12.10 -6.41
C ASP A 194 9.78 13.24 -7.34
N LEU A 195 9.70 13.01 -8.66
CA LEU A 195 10.15 13.94 -9.72
C LEU A 195 8.97 14.75 -10.28
#